data_AF-A0A966ECN7-F1
#
_entry.id   AF-A0A966ECN7-F1
#
_cell.length_a   1.000
_cell.length_b   1.000
_cell.length_c   1.000
_cell.angle_alpha   90.00
_cell.angle_beta   90.00
_cell.angle_gamma   90.00
#
_symmetry.space_group_name_H-M   'P 1'
#
loop_
_entity.id
_entity.type
_entity.pdbx_description
1 polymer ?
#
loop_
_entity_poly.entity_id
_entity_poly.type
_entity_poly.pdbx_seq_one_letter_code
_entity_poly.pdbx_strand_id
1 'polypeptide(L)'
;MAEIGLRKAIGATEQQIRMQFLAETAGVSLVSGLLGVLLGIGAAYLIGSQIDVPVVLSQASVGIAMLAAVAVGLASGFIPARRAAQLDPVEALK
;
A
#
# COMPACT_ATOMS: atom_id res chain seq x y z
N MET A 1 2.30 17.62 -2.15
CA MET A 1 3.40 18.25 -1.40
C MET A 1 3.07 19.69 -1.02
N ALA A 2 2.70 20.57 -1.95
CA ALA A 2 2.29 21.95 -1.65
C ALA A 2 1.12 22.06 -0.64
N GLU A 3 0.14 21.15 -0.69
CA GLU A 3 -0.98 21.11 0.26
C GLU A 3 -0.53 20.77 1.70
N ILE A 4 0.51 19.95 1.85
CA ILE A 4 1.11 19.59 3.13
C ILE A 4 1.90 20.77 3.69
N GLY A 5 2.69 21.44 2.83
CA GLY A 5 3.41 22.67 3.17
C GLY A 5 2.47 23.80 3.59
N LEU A 6 1.35 23.96 2.88
CA LEU A 6 0.31 24.92 3.23
C LEU A 6 -0.35 24.60 4.58
N ARG A 7 -0.70 23.32 4.84
CA ARG A 7 -1.25 22.88 6.13
C ARG A 7 -0.28 23.08 7.30
N LYS A 8 1.00 22.76 7.10
CA LYS A 8 2.05 22.98 8.11
C LYS A 8 2.26 24.49 8.36
N ALA A 9 2.17 25.34 7.32
CA ALA A 9 2.30 26.80 7.43
C ALA A 9 1.13 27.49 8.15
N ILE A 10 -0.08 26.94 8.10
CA ILE A 10 -1.24 27.41 8.87
C ILE A 10 -1.34 26.78 10.29
N GLY A 11 -0.29 26.07 10.73
CA GLY A 11 -0.17 25.57 12.10
C GLY A 11 -0.63 24.12 12.33
N ALA A 12 -0.85 23.32 11.28
CA ALA A 12 -1.12 21.90 11.45
C ALA A 12 0.10 21.18 12.06
N THR A 13 -0.12 20.46 13.15
CA THR A 13 0.94 19.71 13.84
C THR A 13 1.43 18.56 12.98
N GLU A 14 2.71 18.20 13.12
CA GLU A 14 3.31 17.08 12.38
C GLU A 14 2.57 15.76 12.63
N GLN A 15 1.99 15.59 13.82
CA GLN A 15 1.19 14.43 14.17
C GLN A 15 -0.11 14.33 13.35
N GLN A 16 -0.79 15.45 13.07
CA GLN A 16 -2.00 15.47 12.24
C GLN A 16 -1.70 15.09 10.79
N ILE A 17 -0.63 15.65 10.23
CA ILE A 17 -0.19 15.35 8.86
C ILE A 17 0.22 13.88 8.75
N ARG A 18 0.97 13.37 9.73
CA ARG A 18 1.35 11.96 9.78
C ARG A 18 0.12 11.05 9.81
N MET A 19 -0.88 11.36 10.63
CA MET A 19 -2.09 10.53 10.74
C MET A 19 -2.90 10.51 9.43
N GLN A 20 -3.00 11.66 8.74
CA GLN A 20 -3.68 11.75 7.45
C GLN A 20 -2.97 10.91 6.38
N PHE A 21 -1.65 11.03 6.27
CA PHE A 21 -0.88 10.21 5.34
C PHE A 21 -0.96 8.72 5.65
N LEU A 22 -0.96 8.37 6.94
CA LEU A 22 -1.13 6.98 7.36
C LEU A 22 -2.50 6.44 6.94
N ALA A 23 -3.56 7.23 7.12
CA ALA A 23 -4.92 6.84 6.73
C ALA A 23 -5.07 6.72 5.20
N GLU A 24 -4.50 7.66 4.45
CA GLU A 24 -4.52 7.64 2.98
C GLU A 24 -3.72 6.46 2.43
N THR A 25 -2.52 6.22 2.98
CA THR A 25 -1.69 5.06 2.64
C THR A 25 -2.39 3.76 3.02
N ALA A 26 -3.04 3.68 4.20
CA ALA A 26 -3.80 2.51 4.62
C ALA A 26 -4.99 2.23 3.68
N GLY A 27 -5.71 3.27 3.25
CA GLY A 27 -6.78 3.14 2.26
C GLY A 27 -6.26 2.62 0.92
N VAL A 28 -5.16 3.17 0.40
CA VAL A 28 -4.52 2.71 -0.83
C VAL A 28 -4.01 1.27 -0.71
N SER A 29 -3.42 0.90 0.44
CA SER A 29 -2.97 -0.47 0.72
C SER A 29 -4.11 -1.48 0.76
N LEU A 30 -5.29 -1.10 1.28
CA LEU A 30 -6.47 -1.96 1.25
C LEU A 30 -6.96 -2.20 -0.18
N VAL A 31 -7.03 -1.15 -0.99
CA VAL A 31 -7.45 -1.24 -2.40
C VAL A 31 -6.47 -2.09 -3.21
N SER A 32 -5.16 -1.87 -3.05
CA SER A 32 -4.14 -2.66 -3.74
C SER A 32 -4.12 -4.12 -3.28
N GLY A 33 -4.35 -4.40 -2.00
CA GLY A 33 -4.48 -5.75 -1.46
C GLY A 33 -5.66 -6.52 -2.07
N LEU A 34 -6.84 -5.88 -2.14
CA LEU A 34 -8.03 -6.44 -2.80
C LEU A 34 -7.78 -6.73 -4.28
N LEU A 35 -7.18 -5.77 -5.01
CA LEU A 35 -6.83 -5.95 -6.41
C LEU A 35 -5.81 -7.09 -6.61
N GLY A 36 -4.81 -7.19 -5.74
CA GLY A 36 -3.81 -8.26 -5.78
C GLY A 36 -4.41 -9.65 -5.60
N VAL A 37 -5.36 -9.81 -4.67
CA VAL A 37 -6.08 -11.08 -4.45
C VAL A 37 -6.93 -11.44 -5.68
N LEU A 38 -7.70 -10.50 -6.21
CA LEU A 38 -8.54 -10.72 -7.40
C LEU A 38 -7.71 -11.13 -8.61
N LEU A 39 -6.61 -10.41 -8.86
CA LEU A 39 -5.69 -10.72 -9.96
C LEU A 39 -4.98 -12.06 -9.76
N GLY A 40 -4.57 -12.39 -8.54
CA GLY A 40 -3.93 -13.68 -8.22
C GLY A 40 -4.85 -14.87 -8.47
N ILE A 41 -6.11 -14.79 -8.03
CA ILE A 41 -7.11 -15.83 -8.29
C ILE A 41 -7.41 -15.94 -9.78
N GLY A 42 -7.62 -14.80 -10.45
CA GLY A 42 -7.89 -14.76 -11.88
C GLY A 42 -6.76 -15.36 -12.71
N ALA A 43 -5.51 -15.00 -12.42
CA ALA A 43 -4.34 -15.54 -13.08
C ALA A 43 -4.18 -17.05 -12.84
N ALA A 44 -4.41 -17.54 -11.61
CA ALA A 44 -4.34 -18.96 -11.29
C ALA A 44 -5.36 -19.78 -12.11
N TYR A 45 -6.60 -19.29 -12.23
CA TYR A 45 -7.63 -19.93 -13.06
C TYR A 45 -7.30 -19.88 -14.56
N LEU A 46 -6.85 -18.72 -15.05
CA LEU A 46 -6.52 -18.53 -16.46
C LEU A 46 -5.38 -19.44 -16.88
N ILE A 47 -4.31 -19.49 -16.08
CA ILE A 47 -3.15 -20.35 -16.31
C ILE A 47 -3.57 -21.82 -16.18
N GLY A 48 -4.27 -22.19 -15.10
CA GLY A 48 -4.74 -23.57 -14.90
C GLY A 48 -5.57 -24.11 -16.06
N SER A 49 -6.45 -23.29 -16.63
CA SER A 49 -7.28 -23.66 -17.78
C SER A 49 -6.50 -23.89 -19.08
N GLN A 50 -5.34 -23.25 -19.25
CA GLN A 50 -4.52 -23.41 -20.46
C GLN A 50 -3.57 -24.60 -20.41
N ILE A 51 -3.16 -25.04 -19.21
CA ILE A 51 -2.20 -26.14 -19.05
C ILE A 51 -2.90 -27.45 -18.65
N ASP A 52 -4.24 -27.46 -18.52
CA ASP A 52 -5.06 -28.61 -18.09
C ASP A 52 -4.57 -29.22 -16.76
N VAL A 53 -3.98 -28.38 -15.91
CA VAL A 53 -3.49 -28.75 -14.58
C VAL A 53 -4.56 -28.39 -13.57
N PRO A 54 -5.00 -29.33 -12.71
CA PRO A 54 -5.93 -29.01 -11.64
C PRO A 54 -5.29 -27.97 -10.71
N VAL A 55 -5.92 -26.79 -10.62
CA VAL A 55 -5.48 -25.71 -9.75
C VAL A 55 -5.79 -26.10 -8.31
N VAL A 56 -4.82 -26.70 -7.62
CA VAL A 56 -4.93 -27.03 -6.20
C VAL A 56 -4.48 -25.82 -5.38
N LEU A 57 -5.44 -24.99 -4.97
CA LEU A 57 -5.20 -23.90 -4.03
C LEU A 57 -5.01 -24.48 -2.62
N SER A 58 -3.76 -24.77 -2.25
CA SER A 58 -3.44 -25.19 -0.88
C SER A 58 -3.58 -24.00 0.09
N GLN A 59 -4.05 -24.25 1.31
CA GLN A 59 -4.09 -23.22 2.36
C GLN A 59 -2.72 -22.59 2.62
N ALA A 60 -1.63 -23.36 2.47
CA ALA A 60 -0.27 -22.85 2.59
C ALA A 60 0.08 -21.86 1.45
N SER A 61 -0.32 -22.15 0.21
CA SER A 61 -0.09 -21.28 -0.94
C SER A 61 -0.85 -19.96 -0.80
N VAL A 62 -2.09 -20.01 -0.32
CA VAL A 62 -2.89 -18.82 0.01
C VAL A 62 -2.24 -18.03 1.14
N GLY A 63 -1.75 -18.71 2.18
CA GLY A 63 -1.03 -18.08 3.29
C GLY A 63 0.26 -17.36 2.85
N ILE A 64 1.06 -17.98 1.99
CA ILE A 64 2.28 -17.39 1.41
C ILE A 64 1.93 -16.19 0.52
N ALA A 65 0.90 -16.30 -0.32
CA ALA A 65 0.45 -15.21 -1.16
C ALA A 65 -0.05 -14.01 -0.33
N MET A 66 -0.81 -14.25 0.74
CA MET A 66 -1.22 -13.21 1.68
C MET A 66 -0.02 -12.56 2.38
N LEU A 67 0.92 -13.36 2.88
CA LEU A 67 2.14 -12.84 3.52
C LEU A 67 2.96 -11.97 2.57
N ALA A 68 3.11 -12.41 1.32
CA ALA A 68 3.82 -11.65 0.29
C ALA A 68 3.09 -10.33 -0.03
N ALA A 69 1.76 -10.35 -0.17
CA ALA A 69 0.96 -9.15 -0.42
C ALA A 69 1.07 -8.14 0.73
N VAL A 70 0.98 -8.60 1.98
CA VAL A 70 1.15 -7.76 3.17
C VAL A 70 2.57 -7.20 3.25
N ALA A 71 3.60 -8.02 3.02
CA ALA A 71 4.99 -7.58 3.05
C ALA A 71 5.28 -6.49 1.99
N VAL A 72 4.81 -6.69 0.75
CA VAL A 72 4.97 -5.71 -0.33
C VAL A 72 4.19 -4.43 -0.02
N GLY A 73 2.96 -4.52 0.46
CA GLY A 73 2.13 -3.36 0.82
C GLY A 73 2.72 -2.54 1.98
N LEU A 74 3.25 -3.21 3.01
CA LEU A 74 3.94 -2.55 4.11
C LEU A 74 5.26 -1.92 3.65
N ALA A 75 6.05 -2.61 2.83
CA ALA A 75 7.31 -2.08 2.31
C ALA A 75 7.08 -0.83 1.43
N SER A 76 6.06 -0.85 0.56
CA SER A 76 5.74 0.29 -0.30
C SER A 76 5.14 1.47 0.47
N GLY A 77 4.43 1.25 1.58
CA GLY A 77 3.81 2.32 2.38
C GLY A 77 4.73 2.91 3.46
N PHE A 78 5.60 2.10 4.07
CA PHE A 78 6.43 2.51 5.20
C PHE A 78 7.49 3.54 4.80
N ILE A 79 8.18 3.33 3.68
CA ILE A 79 9.23 4.23 3.18
C ILE A 79 8.70 5.64 2.86
N PRO A 80 7.61 5.82 2.08
CA PRO A 80 7.06 7.13 1.80
C PRO A 80 6.42 7.79 3.03
N ALA A 81 5.74 7.04 3.89
CA ALA A 81 5.16 7.59 5.13
C ALA A 81 6.25 8.18 6.06
N ARG A 82 7.40 7.49 6.16
CA ARG A 82 8.54 7.96 6.95
C ARG A 82 9.20 9.21 6.33
N ARG A 83 9.32 9.26 5.00
CA ARG A 83 9.84 10.44 4.28
C ARG A 83 8.91 11.65 4.39
N ALA A 84 7.59 11.46 4.29
CA ALA A 84 6.61 12.53 4.42
C ALA A 84 6.59 13.16 5.84
N ALA A 85 6.81 12.35 6.87
CA ALA A 85 6.86 12.83 8.25
C ALA A 85 8.13 13.65 8.57
N GLN A 86 9.23 13.45 7.83
CA GLN A 86 10.51 14.11 8.05
C GLN A 86 10.76 15.32 7.13
N LEU A 87 9.78 15.67 6.28
CA LEU A 87 9.91 16.77 5.33
C LEU A 87 9.84 18.12 6.05
N ASP A 88 10.91 18.91 5.92
CA ASP A 88 11.05 20.22 6.52
C ASP A 88 10.08 21.23 5.87
N PRO A 89 9.38 22.08 6.64
CA PRO A 89 8.34 22.97 6.12
C PRO A 89 8.87 23.96 5.07
N VAL A 90 10.14 24.34 5.20
CA VAL A 90 10.81 25.32 4.33
C VAL A 90 11.12 24.73 2.95
N GLU A 91 11.36 23.42 2.86
CA GLU A 91 11.59 22.70 1.59
C GLU A 91 10.28 22.36 0.86
N ALA A 92 9.18 22.18 1.60
CA ALA A 92 7.87 21.85 1.01
C ALA A 92 7.18 23.02 0.28
N LEU A 93 7.72 24.24 0.40
CA LEU A 93 7.17 25.50 -0.12
C LEU A 93 7.96 26.09 -1.30
N LYS A 94 9.08 25.47 -1.69
CA LYS A 94 9.89 25.82 -2.86
C LYS A 94 9.47 25.03 -4.11
#